data_AF-A0A1H4C683-F1
#
_entry.id   AF-A0A1H4C683-F1
#
_cell.length_a   1.000
_cell.length_b   1.000
_cell.length_c   1.000
_cell.angle_alpha   90.00
_cell.angle_beta   90.00
_cell.angle_gamma   90.00
#
_symmetry.space_group_name_H-M   'P 1'
#
loop_
_entity.id
_entity.type
_entity.pdbx_description
1 polymer ?
#
loop_
_entity_poly.entity_id
_entity_poly.type
_entity_poly.pdbx_seq_one_letter_code
_entity_poly.pdbx_strand_id
1 'polypeptide(L)'
;MILTLGCPVLLVSGSGLGAINHTMLSIHHGQGLGIPMAGVVLNRYDSTNPIHVDNARMIEALSGLPVLARIETNAQAWPDDKNQLNTLLSAL
;
A
#
# COMPACT_ATOMS: atom_id res chain seq x y z
N MET A 1 -17.50 10.43 -4.33
CA MET A 1 -17.49 9.35 -5.34
C MET A 1 -16.91 8.04 -4.80
N ILE A 2 -15.82 8.01 -4.02
CA ILE A 2 -15.32 6.75 -3.42
C ILE A 2 -16.32 6.18 -2.39
N LEU A 3 -16.82 7.02 -1.47
CA LEU A 3 -17.78 6.60 -0.43
C LEU A 3 -19.08 5.99 -0.98
N THR A 4 -19.52 6.43 -2.17
CA THR A 4 -20.75 5.94 -2.79
C THR A 4 -20.61 4.57 -3.44
N LEU A 5 -19.38 4.11 -3.69
CA LEU A 5 -19.10 2.80 -4.28
C LEU A 5 -19.00 1.70 -3.22
N GLY A 6 -18.67 2.06 -1.96
CA GLY A 6 -18.52 1.11 -0.87
C GLY A 6 -17.37 0.10 -1.04
N CYS A 7 -16.53 0.28 -2.06
CA CYS A 7 -15.45 -0.65 -2.36
C CYS A 7 -14.25 -0.45 -1.42
N PRO A 8 -13.59 -1.52 -1.01
CA PRO A 8 -12.30 -1.42 -0.36
C PRO A 8 -11.24 -0.75 -1.23
N VAL A 9 -10.34 -0.02 -0.59
CA VAL A 9 -9.33 0.80 -1.26
C VAL A 9 -7.94 0.24 -1.00
N LEU A 10 -7.21 0.02 -2.08
CA LEU A 10 -5.78 -0.24 -2.09
C LEU A 10 -5.04 1.08 -2.34
N LEU A 11 -4.19 1.49 -1.41
CA LEU A 11 -3.44 2.74 -1.53
C LEU A 11 -2.09 2.50 -2.21
N VAL A 12 -1.79 3.23 -3.28
CA VAL A 12 -0.47 3.18 -3.93
C VAL A 12 0.36 4.39 -3.51
N SER A 13 1.56 4.15 -3.02
CA SER A 13 2.50 5.20 -2.58
C SER A 13 3.89 5.00 -3.20
N GLY A 14 4.68 6.06 -3.27
CA GLY A 14 6.12 5.92 -3.58
C GLY A 14 6.87 5.31 -2.39
N SER A 15 8.09 4.84 -2.63
CA SER A 15 8.90 4.16 -1.58
C SER A 15 9.94 5.06 -0.90
N GLY A 16 10.20 6.24 -1.46
CA GLY A 16 11.27 7.16 -1.03
C GLY A 16 10.93 8.06 0.16
N LEU A 17 11.73 9.11 0.37
CA LEU A 17 11.52 10.06 1.46
C LEU A 17 10.13 10.71 1.38
N GLY A 18 9.45 10.79 2.52
CA GLY A 18 8.08 11.28 2.61
C GLY A 18 7.00 10.21 2.40
N ALA A 19 7.37 8.99 1.98
CA ALA A 19 6.43 7.87 1.79
C ALA A 19 5.59 7.60 3.03
N ILE A 20 6.21 7.52 4.22
CA ILE A 20 5.49 7.31 5.47
C ILE A 20 4.41 8.39 5.67
N ASN A 21 4.79 9.67 5.58
CA ASN A 21 3.86 10.77 5.86
C ASN A 21 2.67 10.77 4.90
N HIS A 22 2.92 10.74 3.59
CA HIS A 22 1.84 10.76 2.61
C HIS A 22 0.93 9.54 2.74
N THR A 23 1.51 8.36 2.97
CA THR A 23 0.76 7.11 3.15
C THR A 23 -0.13 7.18 4.40
N MET A 24 0.44 7.58 5.54
CA MET A 24 -0.27 7.65 6.81
C MET A 24 -1.38 8.71 6.80
N LEU A 25 -1.13 9.88 6.22
CA LEU A 25 -2.16 10.93 6.10
C LEU A 25 -3.34 10.45 5.25
N SER A 26 -3.08 9.79 4.12
CA SER A 26 -4.13 9.25 3.27
C SER A 26 -4.92 8.12 3.94
N ILE A 27 -4.23 7.19 4.62
CA ILE A 27 -4.88 6.07 5.34
C ILE A 27 -5.79 6.61 6.44
N HIS A 28 -5.27 7.46 7.33
CA HIS A 28 -6.06 8.00 8.44
C HIS A 28 -7.25 8.83 7.95
N HIS A 29 -7.06 9.61 6.89
CA HIS A 29 -8.17 10.37 6.31
C HIS A 29 -9.26 9.44 5.74
N GLY A 30 -8.85 8.40 5.00
CA GLY A 30 -9.78 7.41 4.46
C GLY A 30 -10.54 6.66 5.56
N GLN A 31 -9.82 6.17 6.57
CA GLN A 31 -10.42 5.51 7.74
C GLN A 31 -11.36 6.44 8.50
N GLY A 32 -11.00 7.71 8.68
CA GLY A 32 -11.85 8.72 9.31
C GLY A 32 -13.15 9.00 8.55
N LEU A 33 -13.16 8.74 7.24
CA LEU A 33 -14.36 8.80 6.40
C LEU A 33 -15.11 7.45 6.31
N GLY A 34 -14.66 6.41 7.01
CA GLY A 34 -15.24 5.07 6.96
C GLY A 34 -14.91 4.27 5.69
N ILE A 35 -13.84 4.64 4.97
CA ILE A 35 -13.39 3.90 3.79
C ILE A 35 -12.67 2.62 4.25
N PRO A 36 -13.04 1.43 3.72
CA PRO A 36 -12.35 0.20 4.04
C PRO A 36 -10.97 0.20 3.37
N MET A 37 -9.93 0.52 4.13
CA MET A 37 -8.54 0.49 3.66
C MET A 37 -8.00 -0.93 3.70
N ALA A 38 -7.71 -1.52 2.53
CA ALA A 38 -7.29 -2.92 2.40
C ALA A 38 -5.79 -3.14 2.60
N GLY A 39 -4.97 -2.14 2.28
CA GLY A 39 -3.52 -2.22 2.35
C GLY A 39 -2.81 -1.21 1.46
N VAL A 40 -1.49 -1.33 1.40
CA VAL A 40 -0.61 -0.41 0.68
C VAL A 40 0.23 -1.15 -0.37
N VAL A 41 0.38 -0.55 -1.54
CA VAL A 41 1.37 -0.94 -2.55
C VAL A 41 2.44 0.13 -2.63
N LEU A 42 3.70 -0.29 -2.50
CA LEU A 42 4.85 0.59 -2.64
C LEU A 42 5.40 0.49 -4.06
N ASN A 43 5.32 1.59 -4.80
CA ASN A 43 5.82 1.70 -6.16
C ASN A 43 7.21 2.35 -6.19
N ARG A 44 7.97 2.08 -7.26
CA ARG A 44 9.38 2.48 -7.42
C ARG A 44 10.22 2.00 -6.22
N TYR A 45 9.91 0.80 -5.76
CA TYR A 45 10.62 0.17 -4.67
C TYR A 45 12.01 -0.26 -5.12
N ASP A 46 12.95 -0.22 -4.17
CA ASP A 46 14.33 -0.65 -4.37
C ASP A 46 14.71 -1.38 -3.09
N SER A 47 14.86 -2.70 -3.18
CA SER A 47 15.15 -3.57 -2.04
C SER A 47 16.55 -3.38 -1.47
N THR A 48 17.45 -2.76 -2.25
CA THR A 48 18.81 -2.42 -1.81
C THR A 48 18.88 -1.09 -1.07
N ASN A 49 17.83 -0.26 -1.20
CA ASN A 49 17.76 1.04 -0.54
C ASN A 49 17.23 0.88 0.91
N PRO A 50 18.05 1.19 1.93
CA PRO A 50 17.65 1.01 3.33
C PRO A 50 16.45 1.89 3.73
N ILE A 51 16.28 3.06 3.11
CA ILE A 51 15.14 3.94 3.36
C ILE A 51 13.85 3.29 2.87
N HIS A 52 13.87 2.62 1.71
CA HIS A 52 12.68 1.96 1.16
C HIS A 52 12.27 0.77 2.04
N VAL A 53 13.26 -0.01 2.50
CA VAL A 53 13.05 -1.13 3.43
C VAL A 53 12.45 -0.65 4.75
N ASP A 54 13.03 0.39 5.35
CA ASP A 54 12.55 0.95 6.60
C ASP A 54 11.16 1.57 6.46
N ASN A 55 10.91 2.33 5.39
CA ASN A 55 9.60 2.91 5.11
C ASN A 55 8.51 1.86 4.99
N ALA A 56 8.77 0.73 4.31
CA ALA A 56 7.80 -0.36 4.20
C ALA A 56 7.43 -0.90 5.59
N ARG A 57 8.43 -1.21 6.41
CA ARG A 57 8.21 -1.69 7.78
C ARG A 57 7.46 -0.67 8.64
N MET A 58 7.82 0.60 8.55
CA MET A 58 7.21 1.67 9.33
C MET A 58 5.76 1.92 8.89
N ILE A 59 5.46 1.85 7.60
CA ILE A 59 4.09 1.98 7.10
C ILE A 59 3.21 0.86 7.67
N GLU A 60 3.67 -0.39 7.66
CA GLU A 60 2.92 -1.51 8.25
C GLU A 60 2.70 -1.31 9.75
N ALA A 61 3.78 -0.97 10.48
CA ALA A 61 3.74 -0.79 11.92
C ALA A 61 2.82 0.37 12.36
N LEU A 62 2.81 1.48 11.62
CA LEU A 62 2.04 2.67 11.96
C LEU A 62 0.59 2.59 11.49
N SER A 63 0.33 2.01 10.32
CA SER A 63 -1.03 1.93 9.77
C SER A 63 -1.83 0.74 10.27
N GLY A 64 -1.16 -0.32 10.75
CA GLY A 64 -1.79 -1.61 11.01
C GLY A 64 -2.29 -2.32 9.74
N LEU A 65 -1.94 -1.80 8.56
CA LEU A 65 -2.30 -2.36 7.27
C LEU A 65 -1.06 -2.99 6.61
N PRO A 66 -1.22 -4.09 5.88
CA PRO A 66 -0.11 -4.76 5.22
C PRO A 66 0.41 -3.97 4.01
N VAL A 67 1.72 -4.05 3.76
CA VAL A 67 2.31 -3.68 2.47
C VAL A 67 2.23 -4.90 1.56
N LEU A 68 1.28 -4.85 0.64
CA LEU A 68 0.82 -5.98 -0.17
C LEU A 68 1.69 -6.26 -1.40
N ALA A 69 2.41 -5.23 -1.86
CA ALA A 69 3.39 -5.40 -2.92
C ALA A 69 4.44 -4.28 -2.89
N ARG A 70 5.62 -4.64 -3.38
CA ARG A 70 6.78 -3.77 -3.54
C ARG A 70 7.19 -3.83 -5.01
N ILE A 71 6.77 -2.84 -5.77
CA ILE A 71 6.89 -2.82 -7.23
C ILE A 71 8.11 -2.00 -7.62
N GLU A 72 9.06 -2.64 -8.30
CA GLU A 72 10.25 -1.98 -8.85
C GLU A 72 9.90 -1.04 -10.00
N THR A 73 10.81 -0.11 -10.29
CA THR A 73 10.64 0.79 -11.43
C THR A 73 10.61 -0.01 -12.73
N ASN A 74 9.63 0.26 -13.58
CA ASN A 74 9.39 -0.42 -14.87
C ASN A 74 9.00 -1.91 -14.78
N ALA A 75 8.59 -2.40 -13.60
CA ALA A 75 8.03 -3.75 -13.49
C ALA A 75 6.86 -3.94 -14.47
N GLN A 76 6.93 -4.98 -15.29
CA GLN A 76 5.91 -5.34 -16.29
C GLN A 76 4.88 -6.35 -15.76
N ALA A 77 5.12 -6.87 -14.56
CA ALA A 77 4.29 -7.86 -13.92
C ALA A 77 4.19 -7.56 -12.42
N TRP A 78 3.17 -8.13 -11.78
CA TRP A 78 3.08 -8.12 -10.32
C TRP A 78 4.30 -8.85 -9.74
N PRO A 79 4.97 -8.29 -8.71
CA PRO A 79 6.24 -8.80 -8.21
C PRO A 79 6.13 -10.17 -7.51
N ASP A 80 4.95 -10.52 -7.00
CA ASP A 80 4.67 -11.78 -6.30
C ASP A 80 3.67 -12.68 -7.05
N ASP A 81 3.53 -13.91 -6.58
CA ASP A 81 2.59 -14.89 -7.14
C ASP A 81 1.16 -14.31 -7.17
N LYS A 82 0.47 -14.42 -8.32
CA LYS A 82 -0.87 -13.83 -8.57
C LYS A 82 -1.90 -14.21 -7.50
N ASN A 83 -1.62 -15.29 -6.77
CA ASN A 83 -2.38 -15.78 -5.63
C ASN A 83 -2.50 -14.77 -4.48
N GLN A 84 -1.51 -13.90 -4.21
CA GLN A 84 -1.64 -12.89 -3.14
C GLN A 84 -2.67 -11.81 -3.49
N LEU A 85 -2.64 -11.31 -4.73
CA LEU A 85 -3.65 -10.36 -5.21
C LEU A 85 -5.04 -11.01 -5.23
N ASN A 86 -5.14 -12.26 -5.68
CA ASN A 86 -6.41 -12.98 -5.65
C ASN A 86 -6.92 -13.24 -4.23
N THR A 87 -6.02 -13.53 -3.28
CA THR A 87 -6.35 -13.71 -1.86
C THR A 87 -6.88 -12.41 -1.27
N LEU A 88 -6.25 -11.28 -1.58
CA LEU A 88 -6.73 -9.95 -1.21
C LEU A 88 -8.10 -9.67 -1.80
N LEU A 89 -8.27 -9.86 -3.12
CA LEU A 89 -9.53 -9.63 -3.79
C LEU A 89 -10.66 -10.56 -3.30
N SER A 90 -10.32 -11.76 -2.81
CA SER A 90 -11.30 -12.70 -2.24
C SER A 90 -11.69 -12.38 -0.78
N ALA A 91 -10.92 -11.55 -0.09
CA ALA A 91 -11.16 -11.12 1.29
C ALA A 91 -11.87 -9.75 1.38
N LEU A 92 -12.09 -9.10 0.23
CA LEU A 92 -12.77 -7.82 0.06
C LEU A 92 -14.20 -8.03 -0.42
#